data_AF-A0A838J6V4-F1
#
_entry.id   AF-A0A838J6V4-F1
#
_cell.length_a   1.000
_cell.length_b   1.000
_cell.length_c   1.000
_cell.angle_alpha   90.00
_cell.angle_beta   90.00
_cell.angle_gamma   90.00
#
_symmetry.space_group_name_H-M   'P 1'
#
loop_
_entity.id
_entity.type
_entity.pdbx_description
1 polymer ?
#
loop_
_entity_poly.entity_id
_entity_poly.type
_entity_poly.pdbx_seq_one_letter_code
_entity_poly.pdbx_strand_id
1 'polypeptide(L)'
;MPNRFFPNIPYPNPTDLDEKEKVGRYGEDYAARVLNKIPGVCYVRNPIIPHPRKPGLFNETDFLAYHSGNLYCLEIKYYRGRIYYPPTYTTIWVKKGWFIFKRLVPQFVPSGYNYAQMVQESTDASGQRNTRAFPNPWKKTDEYIHNLKYYLQQAHPGLAQFPIYPILAFSHKADLSAVYRFDAGILYIDEIAAFLDKYANSAYARQPAPWIEDELRRLPTWDYVFTIDGKSFNGVLSEPALRFKDAHRCEQVIPYRTISALEIQTKPYQAIKITSIDGRTQTFNYKDGAVRLNRFKGEQQIHSFDNIHQVIVGVANRFR
;
A
#
# COMPACT_ATOMS: atom_id res chain seq x y z
N MET A 1 -17.68 -5.20 -22.12
CA MET A 1 -18.63 -5.24 -20.98
C MET A 1 -18.32 -4.06 -20.08
N PRO A 2 -19.30 -3.25 -19.67
CA PRO A 2 -19.03 -2.05 -18.87
C PRO A 2 -18.53 -2.45 -17.48
N ASN A 3 -17.46 -1.80 -17.01
CA ASN A 3 -16.93 -1.84 -15.63
C ASN A 3 -18.08 -1.64 -14.64
N ARG A 4 -18.66 -2.74 -14.13
CA ARG A 4 -19.75 -2.72 -13.14
C ARG A 4 -19.38 -3.52 -11.90
N PHE A 5 -18.17 -3.39 -11.36
CA PHE A 5 -17.90 -3.85 -10.00
C PHE A 5 -16.81 -2.97 -9.44
N PHE A 6 -17.22 -1.84 -8.87
CA PHE A 6 -16.97 -1.41 -7.50
C PHE A 6 -17.82 -0.15 -7.35
N PRO A 7 -18.84 -0.10 -6.49
CA PRO A 7 -19.46 1.17 -6.14
C PRO A 7 -18.34 2.13 -5.71
N ASN A 8 -18.56 3.44 -5.87
CA ASN A 8 -17.75 4.45 -5.20
C ASN A 8 -17.83 4.18 -3.69
N ILE A 9 -17.01 3.26 -3.18
CA ILE A 9 -16.91 3.00 -1.75
C ILE A 9 -16.42 4.32 -1.18
N PRO A 10 -17.22 5.01 -0.35
CA PRO A 10 -16.80 6.26 0.24
C PRO A 10 -15.62 5.92 1.14
N TYR A 11 -14.42 6.20 0.64
CA TYR A 11 -13.25 6.28 1.48
C TYR A 11 -13.48 7.34 2.57
N PRO A 12 -12.72 7.29 3.69
CA PRO A 12 -12.84 8.29 4.75
C PRO A 12 -12.85 9.70 4.15
N ASN A 13 -13.76 10.52 4.67
CA ASN A 13 -13.86 11.91 4.27
C ASN A 13 -12.48 12.55 4.50
N PRO A 14 -11.87 13.23 3.50
CA PRO A 14 -10.52 13.75 3.63
C PRO A 14 -10.31 14.66 4.83
N THR A 15 -11.37 15.18 5.45
CA THR A 15 -11.33 16.07 6.62
C THR A 15 -10.65 15.46 7.84
N ASP A 16 -10.63 14.13 7.98
CA ASP A 16 -10.18 13.47 9.22
C ASP A 16 -8.71 13.00 9.19
N LEU A 17 -8.04 13.14 8.04
CA LEU A 17 -6.63 12.77 7.86
C LEU A 17 -5.70 13.97 8.13
N ASP A 18 -4.52 13.69 8.69
CA ASP A 18 -3.48 14.73 8.77
C ASP A 18 -2.99 15.14 7.36
N GLU A 19 -2.33 16.29 7.22
CA GLU A 19 -1.87 16.76 5.90
C GLU A 19 -0.90 15.80 5.21
N LYS A 20 -0.13 15.03 5.98
CA LYS A 20 0.85 14.08 5.44
C LYS A 20 0.15 12.83 4.88
N GLU A 21 -0.85 12.32 5.56
CA GLU A 21 -1.72 11.22 5.12
C GLU A 21 -2.52 11.62 3.88
N LYS A 22 -3.04 12.86 3.83
CA LYS A 22 -3.67 13.43 2.62
C LYS A 22 -2.73 13.39 1.43
N VAL A 23 -1.49 13.87 1.59
CA VAL A 23 -0.47 13.90 0.53
C VAL A 23 -0.09 12.50 0.05
N GLY A 24 0.10 11.56 0.99
CA GLY A 24 0.36 10.15 0.65
C GLY A 24 -0.78 9.55 -0.18
N ARG A 25 -2.01 9.73 0.30
CA ARG A 25 -3.22 9.24 -0.36
C ARG A 25 -3.41 9.82 -1.77
N TYR A 26 -3.12 11.10 -1.99
CA TYR A 26 -3.18 11.68 -3.34
C TYR A 26 -2.23 10.99 -4.33
N GLY A 27 -1.05 10.56 -3.86
CA GLY A 27 -0.10 9.79 -4.65
C GLY A 27 -0.65 8.43 -5.05
N GLU A 28 -1.14 7.68 -4.07
CA GLU A 28 -1.74 6.37 -4.30
C GLU A 28 -2.98 6.46 -5.22
N ASP A 29 -3.87 7.42 -4.99
CA ASP A 29 -5.05 7.62 -5.84
C ASP A 29 -4.65 7.99 -7.27
N TYR A 30 -3.53 8.69 -7.45
CA TYR A 30 -2.98 8.95 -8.77
C TYR A 30 -2.43 7.69 -9.43
N ALA A 31 -1.62 6.91 -8.72
CA ALA A 31 -1.12 5.63 -9.22
C ALA A 31 -2.26 4.67 -9.58
N ALA A 32 -3.30 4.59 -8.74
CA ALA A 32 -4.51 3.82 -9.03
C ALA A 32 -5.19 4.28 -10.33
N ARG A 33 -5.29 5.59 -10.60
CA ARG A 33 -5.81 6.10 -11.88
C ARG A 33 -4.96 5.70 -13.08
N VAL A 34 -3.64 5.65 -12.93
CA VAL A 34 -2.73 5.16 -14.00
C VAL A 34 -2.94 3.67 -14.22
N LEU A 35 -2.90 2.86 -13.15
CA LEU A 35 -3.17 1.41 -13.21
C LEU A 35 -4.54 1.11 -13.84
N ASN A 36 -5.57 1.88 -13.49
CA ASN A 36 -6.93 1.70 -14.02
C ASN A 36 -7.02 1.84 -15.55
N LYS A 37 -6.10 2.58 -16.17
CA LYS A 37 -6.03 2.75 -17.62
C LYS A 37 -5.32 1.60 -18.34
N ILE A 38 -4.57 0.76 -17.62
CA ILE A 38 -3.83 -0.37 -18.19
C ILE A 38 -4.81 -1.53 -18.40
N PRO A 39 -4.98 -2.03 -19.65
CA PRO A 39 -5.83 -3.19 -19.92
C PRO A 39 -5.28 -4.43 -19.24
N GLY A 40 -6.14 -5.16 -18.54
CA GLY A 40 -5.78 -6.44 -17.91
C GLY A 40 -4.94 -6.34 -16.64
N VAL A 41 -4.51 -5.17 -16.17
CA VAL A 41 -3.88 -5.11 -14.84
C VAL A 41 -4.92 -5.38 -13.76
N CYS A 42 -4.58 -6.23 -12.81
CA CYS A 42 -5.27 -6.33 -11.53
C CYS A 42 -4.30 -5.91 -10.41
N TYR A 43 -4.83 -5.39 -9.31
CA TYR A 43 -3.99 -4.97 -8.20
C TYR A 43 -4.72 -5.04 -6.86
N VAL A 44 -3.93 -5.25 -5.82
CA VAL A 44 -4.31 -5.11 -4.43
C VAL A 44 -3.71 -3.82 -3.91
N ARG A 45 -4.50 -2.97 -3.24
CA ARG A 45 -4.02 -1.75 -2.58
C ARG A 45 -3.71 -2.06 -1.12
N ASN A 46 -2.60 -1.54 -0.61
CA ASN A 46 -2.18 -1.71 0.78
C ASN A 46 -2.20 -3.17 1.27
N PRO A 47 -1.66 -4.15 0.50
CA PRO A 47 -1.56 -5.52 0.99
C PRO A 47 -0.64 -5.57 2.20
N ILE A 48 -1.13 -6.19 3.26
CA ILE A 48 -0.40 -6.41 4.49
C ILE A 48 0.03 -7.87 4.60
N ILE A 49 1.19 -8.11 5.19
CA ILE A 49 1.64 -9.44 5.59
C ILE A 49 2.16 -9.38 7.02
N PRO A 50 1.97 -10.44 7.85
CA PRO A 50 2.52 -10.46 9.20
C PRO A 50 4.04 -10.24 9.20
N HIS A 51 4.53 -9.41 10.12
CA HIS A 51 5.96 -9.19 10.26
C HIS A 51 6.64 -10.47 10.77
N PRO A 52 7.69 -10.99 10.10
CA PRO A 52 8.23 -12.33 10.36
C PRO A 52 8.81 -12.52 11.76
N ARG A 53 9.22 -11.43 12.42
CA ARG A 53 9.87 -11.44 13.74
C ARG A 53 9.13 -10.67 14.85
N LYS A 54 8.01 -10.01 14.53
CA LYS A 54 7.34 -9.08 15.46
C LYS A 54 5.84 -9.36 15.45
N PRO A 55 5.36 -10.24 16.35
CA PRO A 55 3.94 -10.56 16.44
C PRO A 55 3.08 -9.30 16.59
N GLY A 56 1.94 -9.27 15.89
CA GLY A 56 1.02 -8.13 15.90
C GLY A 56 1.48 -6.90 15.09
N LEU A 57 2.63 -6.97 14.41
CA LEU A 57 3.03 -5.99 13.40
C LEU A 57 2.85 -6.57 12.00
N PHE A 58 2.64 -5.66 11.04
CA PHE A 58 2.47 -5.99 9.64
C PHE A 58 3.47 -5.20 8.80
N ASN A 59 3.94 -5.83 7.72
CA ASN A 59 4.62 -5.16 6.63
C ASN A 59 3.58 -4.78 5.58
N GLU A 60 3.77 -3.64 4.93
CA GLU A 60 2.83 -3.06 3.96
C GLU A 60 3.59 -2.41 2.80
N THR A 61 3.01 -2.48 1.61
CA THR A 61 3.38 -1.73 0.41
C THR A 61 2.13 -1.09 -0.17
N ASP A 62 2.27 -0.07 -1.02
CA ASP A 62 1.11 0.70 -1.49
C ASP A 62 0.28 -0.10 -2.51
N PHE A 63 0.93 -0.84 -3.41
CA PHE A 63 0.23 -1.76 -4.33
C PHE A 63 1.00 -3.05 -4.58
N LEU A 64 0.26 -4.14 -4.78
CA LEU A 64 0.74 -5.33 -5.47
C LEU A 64 -0.09 -5.53 -6.73
N ALA A 65 0.51 -5.32 -7.89
CA ALA A 65 -0.14 -5.46 -9.19
C ALA A 65 0.27 -6.76 -9.88
N TYR A 66 -0.65 -7.35 -10.63
CA TYR A 66 -0.37 -8.41 -11.58
C TYR A 66 -0.71 -7.94 -12.98
N HIS A 67 0.27 -8.07 -13.89
CA HIS A 67 0.13 -7.73 -15.29
C HIS A 67 0.92 -8.71 -16.14
N SER A 68 0.30 -9.20 -17.21
CA SER A 68 0.96 -9.99 -18.25
C SER A 68 1.90 -11.09 -17.72
N GLY A 69 1.46 -11.80 -16.66
CA GLY A 69 2.20 -12.94 -16.12
C GLY A 69 3.26 -12.65 -15.05
N ASN A 70 3.38 -11.40 -14.58
CA ASN A 70 4.32 -11.04 -13.51
C ASN A 70 3.64 -10.25 -12.40
N LEU A 71 4.28 -10.23 -11.22
CA LEU A 71 3.88 -9.41 -10.08
C LEU A 71 4.77 -8.16 -9.98
N TYR A 72 4.19 -7.07 -9.52
CA TYR A 72 4.86 -5.79 -9.36
C TYR A 72 4.50 -5.23 -7.98
N CYS A 73 5.51 -4.94 -7.18
CA CYS A 73 5.34 -4.35 -5.85
C CYS A 73 5.64 -2.85 -5.94
N LEU A 74 4.63 -2.02 -5.78
CA LEU A 74 4.74 -0.57 -5.98
C LEU A 74 4.75 0.15 -4.63
N GLU A 75 5.75 0.99 -4.44
CA GLU A 75 5.79 2.03 -3.41
C GLU A 75 5.71 3.40 -4.11
N ILE A 76 4.75 4.22 -3.72
CA ILE A 76 4.40 5.50 -4.30
C ILE A 76 4.85 6.63 -3.37
N LYS A 77 5.49 7.65 -3.94
CA LYS A 77 5.94 8.84 -3.22
C LYS A 77 5.47 10.10 -3.91
N TYR A 78 4.49 10.77 -3.32
CA TYR A 78 3.95 12.04 -3.82
C TYR A 78 4.79 13.25 -3.38
N TYR A 79 6.11 13.15 -3.57
CA TYR A 79 7.06 14.19 -3.18
C TYR A 79 7.10 15.35 -4.17
N ARG A 80 7.64 16.48 -3.71
CA ARG A 80 7.90 17.68 -4.51
C ARG A 80 9.35 18.15 -4.30
N GLY A 81 9.95 18.69 -5.35
CA GLY A 81 11.34 19.16 -5.32
C GLY A 81 12.34 18.06 -5.64
N ARG A 82 13.62 18.30 -5.37
CA ARG A 82 14.71 17.41 -5.76
C ARG A 82 14.84 16.22 -4.82
N ILE A 83 14.98 15.04 -5.40
CA ILE A 83 15.20 13.79 -4.69
C ILE A 83 16.61 13.27 -5.00
N TYR A 84 17.39 12.99 -3.96
CA TYR A 84 18.76 12.50 -4.14
C TYR A 84 19.24 11.60 -2.99
N TYR A 85 20.28 10.80 -3.28
CA TYR A 85 21.06 10.12 -2.24
C TYR A 85 22.13 11.09 -1.72
N PRO A 86 22.25 11.33 -0.41
CA PRO A 86 23.25 12.26 0.09
C PRO A 86 24.66 11.73 -0.15
N PRO A 87 25.62 12.58 -0.54
CA PRO A 87 26.99 12.15 -0.78
C PRO A 87 27.66 11.69 0.51
N THR A 88 28.52 10.68 0.40
CA THR A 88 29.47 10.31 1.45
C THR A 88 30.83 10.91 1.13
N TYR A 89 31.59 11.24 2.17
CA TYR A 89 32.93 11.78 2.05
C TYR A 89 33.91 10.88 2.77
N THR A 90 35.11 10.76 2.22
CA THR A 90 36.25 10.14 2.91
C THR A 90 37.35 11.17 3.09
N THR A 91 38.12 11.01 4.17
CA THR A 91 39.27 11.86 4.44
C THR A 91 40.50 11.24 3.79
N ILE A 92 41.10 11.96 2.84
CA ILE A 92 42.42 11.64 2.30
C ILE A 92 43.45 12.62 2.86
N TRP A 93 44.69 12.18 3.01
CA TRP A 93 45.79 13.02 3.47
C TRP A 93 46.62 13.48 2.27
N VAL A 94 46.59 14.79 2.00
CA VAL A 94 47.28 15.38 0.85
C VAL A 94 48.49 16.16 1.33
N LYS A 95 49.66 15.92 0.72
CA LYS A 95 50.86 16.73 0.97
C LYS A 95 50.66 18.12 0.34
N LYS A 96 50.56 19.16 1.17
CA LYS A 96 50.49 20.56 0.75
C LYS A 96 51.69 21.34 1.30
N GLY A 97 52.22 22.25 0.49
CA GLY A 97 53.31 23.15 0.86
C GLY A 97 54.39 23.26 -0.21
N TRP A 98 55.30 24.21 -0.02
CA TRP A 98 56.44 24.42 -0.93
C TRP A 98 57.49 23.32 -0.75
N PHE A 99 58.39 23.14 -1.72
CA PHE A 99 59.21 21.91 -1.86
C PHE A 99 59.97 21.45 -0.59
N ILE A 100 60.26 22.38 0.33
CA ILE A 100 60.98 22.16 1.60
C ILE A 100 60.05 21.96 2.81
N PHE A 101 58.78 22.41 2.74
CA PHE A 101 57.83 22.42 3.86
C PHE A 101 56.52 21.73 3.47
N LYS A 102 56.56 20.41 3.25
CA LYS A 102 55.34 19.62 2.99
C LYS A 102 54.69 19.20 4.30
N ARG A 103 53.43 19.58 4.51
CA ARG A 103 52.58 19.06 5.59
C ARG A 103 51.46 18.20 5.03
N LEU A 104 51.07 17.16 5.76
CA LEU A 104 49.86 16.40 5.44
C LEU A 104 48.65 17.20 5.93
N VAL A 105 47.73 17.47 5.02
CA VAL A 105 46.48 18.17 5.32
C VAL A 105 45.32 17.22 5.00
N PRO A 106 44.35 17.04 5.93
CA PRO A 106 43.18 16.25 5.64
C PRO A 106 42.33 16.97 4.59
N GLN A 107 41.86 16.23 3.59
CA GLN A 107 40.94 16.72 2.58
C GLN A 107 39.76 15.76 2.45
N PHE A 108 38.55 16.31 2.56
CA PHE A 108 37.32 15.56 2.33
C PHE A 108 37.06 15.47 0.84
N VAL A 109 37.03 14.26 0.32
CA VAL A 109 36.72 13.99 -1.09
C VAL A 109 35.45 13.13 -1.18
N PRO A 110 34.58 13.35 -2.18
CA PRO A 110 33.43 12.49 -2.40
C PRO A 110 33.87 11.03 -2.55
N SER A 111 33.27 10.14 -1.77
CA SER A 111 33.56 8.70 -1.77
C SER A 111 32.40 7.85 -2.31
N GLY A 112 31.25 8.47 -2.59
CA GLY A 112 30.05 7.79 -3.08
C GLY A 112 28.78 8.45 -2.55
N TYR A 113 27.74 7.64 -2.38
CA TYR A 113 26.43 8.06 -1.89
C TYR A 113 25.95 7.15 -0.76
N ASN A 114 25.22 7.73 0.19
CA ASN A 114 24.58 6.99 1.25
C ASN A 114 23.21 6.48 0.77
N TYR A 115 23.20 5.25 0.24
CA TYR A 115 21.98 4.58 -0.21
C TYR A 115 21.07 4.06 0.92
N ALA A 116 21.38 4.31 2.20
CA ALA A 116 20.48 3.96 3.30
C ALA A 116 19.36 4.98 3.50
N GLN A 117 19.53 6.20 2.98
CA GLN A 117 18.57 7.28 3.11
C GLN A 117 18.37 7.99 1.78
N MET A 118 17.20 8.60 1.63
CA MET A 118 16.86 9.45 0.50
C MET A 118 16.49 10.83 1.04
N VAL A 119 16.99 11.88 0.39
CA VAL A 119 16.77 13.26 0.80
C VAL A 119 15.83 13.92 -0.19
N GLN A 120 14.83 14.62 0.36
CA GLN A 120 13.96 15.53 -0.36
C GLN A 120 14.40 16.97 -0.04
N GLU A 121 14.80 17.72 -1.06
CA GLU A 121 15.03 19.16 -1.00
C GLU A 121 13.88 19.87 -1.72
N SER A 122 13.13 20.71 -1.01
CA SER A 122 12.04 21.50 -1.56
C SER A 122 12.16 22.97 -1.15
N THR A 123 11.45 23.84 -1.85
CA THR A 123 11.36 25.26 -1.51
C THR A 123 9.94 25.56 -1.05
N ASP A 124 9.77 26.22 0.09
CA ASP A 124 8.45 26.66 0.54
C ASP A 124 8.00 27.96 -0.15
N ALA A 125 6.80 28.42 0.19
CA ALA A 125 6.22 29.64 -0.38
C ALA A 125 7.04 30.91 -0.11
N SER A 126 7.92 30.90 0.91
CA SER A 126 8.80 32.03 1.24
C SER A 126 10.13 32.02 0.47
N GLY A 127 10.39 30.97 -0.34
CA GLY A 127 11.66 30.78 -1.02
C GLY A 127 12.72 30.08 -0.15
N GLN A 128 12.38 29.68 1.08
CA GLN A 128 13.31 28.99 1.96
C GLN A 128 13.43 27.51 1.57
N ARG A 129 14.67 27.01 1.57
CA ARG A 129 14.96 25.60 1.30
C ARG A 129 14.67 24.76 2.53
N ASN A 130 13.91 23.70 2.33
CA ASN A 130 13.56 22.70 3.32
C ASN A 130 14.13 21.35 2.89
N THR A 131 14.84 20.70 3.80
CA THR A 131 15.46 19.40 3.56
C THR A 131 14.89 18.37 4.54
N ARG A 132 14.43 17.23 4.01
CA ARG A 132 13.94 16.11 4.83
C ARG A 132 14.65 14.83 4.39
N ALA A 133 15.21 14.11 5.36
CA ALA A 133 15.83 12.81 5.14
C ALA A 133 14.88 11.69 5.58
N PHE A 134 14.76 10.66 4.75
CA PHE A 134 13.93 9.48 5.01
C PHE A 134 14.75 8.22 4.81
N PRO A 135 14.42 7.10 5.48
CA PRO A 135 14.95 5.78 5.11
C PRO A 135 14.69 5.52 3.62
N ASN A 136 15.64 4.87 2.93
CA ASN A 136 15.50 4.59 1.51
C ASN A 136 14.27 3.69 1.24
N PRO A 137 13.22 4.19 0.57
CA PRO A 137 12.00 3.41 0.33
C PRO A 137 12.27 2.15 -0.48
N TRP A 138 13.28 2.18 -1.36
CA TRP A 138 13.71 1.03 -2.14
C TRP A 138 14.03 -0.19 -1.27
N LYS A 139 14.78 0.01 -0.18
CA LYS A 139 15.16 -1.07 0.73
C LYS A 139 13.96 -1.67 1.45
N LYS A 140 12.99 -0.82 1.83
CA LYS A 140 11.71 -1.26 2.42
C LYS A 140 10.94 -2.13 1.43
N THR A 141 10.83 -1.71 0.17
CA THR A 141 10.15 -2.47 -0.89
C THR A 141 10.83 -3.82 -1.14
N ASP A 142 12.17 -3.85 -1.24
CA ASP A 142 12.92 -5.10 -1.42
C ASP A 142 12.72 -6.06 -0.23
N GLU A 143 12.76 -5.56 1.00
CA GLU A 143 12.50 -6.35 2.21
C GLU A 143 11.05 -6.86 2.25
N TYR A 144 10.08 -6.02 1.86
CA TYR A 144 8.69 -6.44 1.74
C TYR A 144 8.53 -7.56 0.72
N ILE A 145 9.13 -7.44 -0.48
CA ILE A 145 9.09 -8.47 -1.52
C ILE A 145 9.67 -9.80 -1.01
N HIS A 146 10.79 -9.76 -0.29
CA HIS A 146 11.39 -10.97 0.28
C HIS A 146 10.40 -11.69 1.22
N ASN A 147 9.77 -10.93 2.12
CA ASN A 147 8.78 -11.47 3.07
C ASN A 147 7.49 -11.92 2.36
N LEU A 148 7.05 -11.18 1.34
CA LEU A 148 5.87 -11.50 0.54
C LEU A 148 6.06 -12.82 -0.20
N LYS A 149 7.24 -13.07 -0.80
CA LYS A 149 7.52 -14.35 -1.46
C LYS A 149 7.38 -15.53 -0.51
N TYR A 150 7.92 -15.40 0.71
CA TYR A 150 7.77 -16.43 1.73
C TYR A 150 6.30 -16.64 2.11
N TYR A 151 5.55 -15.54 2.32
CA TYR A 151 4.13 -15.60 2.65
C TYR A 151 3.30 -16.27 1.54
N LEU A 152 3.48 -15.86 0.28
CA LEU A 152 2.77 -16.39 -0.87
C LEU A 152 3.09 -17.87 -1.12
N GLN A 153 4.33 -18.30 -0.87
CA GLN A 153 4.72 -19.70 -1.01
C GLN A 153 3.94 -20.61 -0.05
N GLN A 154 3.63 -20.14 1.17
CA GLN A 154 2.82 -20.90 2.13
C GLN A 154 1.35 -20.97 1.71
N ALA A 155 0.84 -19.93 1.05
CA ALA A 155 -0.53 -19.91 0.54
C ALA A 155 -0.69 -20.80 -0.70
N HIS A 156 0.22 -20.68 -1.66
CA HIS A 156 0.21 -21.48 -2.90
C HIS A 156 1.64 -21.65 -3.45
N PRO A 157 2.20 -22.88 -3.50
CA PRO A 157 3.58 -23.10 -3.93
C PRO A 157 3.90 -22.57 -5.33
N GLY A 158 2.92 -22.57 -6.23
CA GLY A 158 3.05 -22.02 -7.59
C GLY A 158 3.28 -20.50 -7.65
N LEU A 159 3.07 -19.74 -6.56
CA LEU A 159 3.38 -18.30 -6.54
C LEU A 159 4.87 -18.02 -6.37
N ALA A 160 5.61 -18.95 -5.76
CA ALA A 160 7.03 -18.77 -5.48
C ALA A 160 7.89 -18.61 -6.75
N GLN A 161 7.41 -19.12 -7.89
CA GLN A 161 8.11 -19.07 -9.17
C GLN A 161 7.97 -17.74 -9.92
N PHE A 162 7.01 -16.89 -9.53
CA PHE A 162 6.80 -15.63 -10.22
C PHE A 162 7.81 -14.57 -9.75
N PRO A 163 8.46 -13.85 -10.68
CA PRO A 163 9.22 -12.67 -10.31
C PRO A 163 8.27 -11.61 -9.77
N ILE A 164 8.72 -10.93 -8.71
CA ILE A 164 8.05 -9.75 -8.16
C ILE A 164 9.00 -8.59 -8.42
N TYR A 165 8.63 -7.69 -9.33
CA TYR A 165 9.44 -6.54 -9.70
C TYR A 165 9.16 -5.37 -8.75
N PRO A 166 10.18 -4.82 -8.07
CA PRO A 166 10.02 -3.61 -7.28
C PRO A 166 9.82 -2.39 -8.19
N ILE A 167 8.90 -1.52 -7.81
CA ILE A 167 8.68 -0.22 -8.43
C ILE A 167 8.63 0.83 -7.32
N LEU A 168 9.50 1.82 -7.39
CA LEU A 168 9.46 3.02 -6.57
C LEU A 168 9.09 4.20 -7.47
N ALA A 169 7.82 4.61 -7.41
CA ALA A 169 7.28 5.62 -8.31
C ALA A 169 7.07 6.97 -7.60
N PHE A 170 7.49 8.06 -8.26
CA PHE A 170 7.33 9.41 -7.74
C PHE A 170 6.39 10.26 -8.59
N SER A 171 5.79 11.28 -7.98
CA SER A 171 5.02 12.26 -8.74
C SER A 171 5.92 13.06 -9.70
N HIS A 172 5.36 13.56 -10.81
CA HIS A 172 6.06 14.46 -11.74
C HIS A 172 6.51 15.79 -11.10
N LYS A 173 6.09 16.08 -9.87
CA LYS A 173 6.54 17.26 -9.10
C LYS A 173 7.89 17.02 -8.42
N ALA A 174 8.39 15.80 -8.44
CA ALA A 174 9.72 15.46 -7.97
C ALA A 174 10.73 15.56 -9.12
N ASP A 175 11.88 16.18 -8.87
CA ASP A 175 13.03 16.07 -9.75
C ASP A 175 13.83 14.82 -9.35
N LEU A 176 13.80 13.82 -10.24
CA LEU A 176 14.50 12.54 -10.07
C LEU A 176 15.84 12.49 -10.79
N SER A 177 16.35 13.58 -11.37
CA SER A 177 17.58 13.58 -12.17
C SER A 177 18.80 12.92 -11.50
N ALA A 178 18.84 12.91 -10.16
CA ALA A 178 19.91 12.28 -9.38
C ALA A 178 19.68 10.79 -9.03
N VAL A 179 18.47 10.26 -9.18
CA VAL A 179 18.08 8.90 -8.71
C VAL A 179 17.32 8.08 -9.73
N TYR A 180 16.82 8.68 -10.80
CA TYR A 180 16.01 8.04 -11.84
C TYR A 180 16.75 6.86 -12.46
N ARG A 181 16.11 5.70 -12.46
CA ARG A 181 16.63 4.45 -13.04
C ARG A 181 15.46 3.58 -13.45
N PHE A 182 14.94 3.79 -14.66
CA PHE A 182 13.79 3.06 -15.19
C PHE A 182 13.94 1.55 -15.07
N ASP A 183 15.06 0.99 -15.54
CA ASP A 183 15.32 -0.46 -15.54
C ASP A 183 15.49 -1.05 -14.14
N ALA A 184 15.84 -0.20 -13.18
CA ALA A 184 15.89 -0.60 -11.80
C ALA A 184 14.53 -0.45 -11.11
N GLY A 185 13.51 0.13 -11.74
CA GLY A 185 12.18 0.36 -11.14
C GLY A 185 12.02 1.70 -10.41
N ILE A 186 12.95 2.65 -10.56
CA ILE A 186 12.85 4.00 -9.98
C ILE A 186 12.41 4.98 -11.07
N LEU A 187 11.14 5.39 -11.04
CA LEU A 187 10.47 6.05 -12.15
C LEU A 187 9.39 7.04 -11.71
N TYR A 188 8.78 7.75 -12.66
CA TYR A 188 7.60 8.58 -12.44
C TYR A 188 6.31 7.75 -12.45
N ILE A 189 5.29 8.16 -11.68
CA ILE A 189 3.98 7.47 -11.63
C ILE A 189 3.38 7.27 -13.03
N ASP A 190 3.55 8.22 -13.95
CA ASP A 190 3.04 8.13 -15.33
C ASP A 190 3.76 7.08 -16.18
N GLU A 191 4.95 6.64 -15.78
CA GLU A 191 5.76 5.65 -16.49
C GLU A 191 5.49 4.21 -16.04
N ILE A 192 4.61 4.00 -15.03
CA ILE A 192 4.25 2.67 -14.52
C ILE A 192 3.78 1.76 -15.66
N ALA A 193 2.92 2.26 -16.56
CA ALA A 193 2.42 1.47 -17.68
C ALA A 193 3.54 0.95 -18.59
N ALA A 194 4.47 1.82 -18.97
CA ALA A 194 5.61 1.46 -19.81
C ALA A 194 6.52 0.42 -19.14
N PHE A 195 6.70 0.51 -17.81
CA PHE A 195 7.50 -0.44 -17.05
C PHE A 195 6.83 -1.82 -17.01
N LEU A 196 5.53 -1.85 -16.72
CA LEU A 196 4.73 -3.07 -16.72
C LEU A 196 4.80 -3.80 -18.07
N ASP A 197 4.71 -3.06 -19.17
CA ASP A 197 4.81 -3.63 -20.52
C ASP A 197 6.22 -4.11 -20.86
N LYS A 198 7.27 -3.37 -20.49
CA LYS A 198 8.67 -3.78 -20.71
C LYS A 198 8.99 -5.11 -20.03
N TYR A 199 8.51 -5.29 -18.80
CA TYR A 199 8.76 -6.47 -17.99
C TYR A 199 7.61 -7.47 -18.07
N ALA A 200 6.77 -7.44 -19.11
CA ALA A 200 5.73 -8.44 -19.31
C ALA A 200 6.32 -9.83 -19.60
N ASN A 201 5.68 -10.89 -19.11
CA ASN A 201 6.06 -12.27 -19.42
C ASN A 201 5.19 -12.80 -20.58
N SER A 202 5.73 -12.76 -21.80
CA SER A 202 4.98 -13.11 -23.01
C SER A 202 4.48 -14.57 -23.07
N ALA A 203 5.07 -15.48 -22.29
CA ALA A 203 4.59 -16.86 -22.17
C ALA A 203 3.29 -16.93 -21.36
N TYR A 204 3.25 -16.24 -20.21
CA TYR A 204 2.07 -16.20 -19.35
C TYR A 204 1.02 -15.16 -19.78
N ALA A 205 1.41 -14.10 -20.50
CA ALA A 205 0.47 -13.10 -21.02
C ALA A 205 -0.54 -13.70 -21.99
N ARG A 206 -0.15 -14.76 -22.72
CA ARG A 206 -1.03 -15.50 -23.66
C ARG A 206 -2.01 -16.44 -22.96
N GLN A 207 -1.72 -16.83 -21.72
CA GLN A 207 -2.55 -17.71 -20.90
C GLN A 207 -2.57 -17.16 -19.46
N PRO A 208 -3.30 -16.05 -19.21
CA PRO A 208 -3.42 -15.51 -17.87
C PRO A 208 -3.99 -16.60 -16.96
N ALA A 209 -3.37 -16.77 -15.80
CA ALA A 209 -3.72 -17.78 -14.82
C ALA A 209 -4.75 -17.20 -13.83
N PRO A 210 -6.06 -17.50 -13.95
CA PRO A 210 -7.09 -16.84 -13.13
C PRO A 210 -6.89 -17.08 -11.64
N TRP A 211 -6.30 -18.23 -11.28
CA TRP A 211 -5.99 -18.58 -9.90
C TRP A 211 -5.02 -17.60 -9.23
N ILE A 212 -4.16 -16.89 -9.97
CA ILE A 212 -3.27 -15.86 -9.39
C ILE A 212 -4.11 -14.70 -8.87
N GLU A 213 -5.11 -14.26 -9.64
CA GLU A 213 -6.02 -13.20 -9.20
C GLU A 213 -6.81 -13.63 -7.97
N ASP A 214 -7.22 -14.89 -7.89
CA ASP A 214 -7.91 -15.43 -6.73
C ASP A 214 -7.02 -15.50 -5.49
N GLU A 215 -5.72 -15.79 -5.62
CA GLU A 215 -4.79 -15.71 -4.49
C GLU A 215 -4.49 -14.25 -4.08
N LEU A 216 -4.37 -13.34 -5.04
CA LEU A 216 -4.23 -11.91 -4.74
C LEU A 216 -5.47 -11.34 -4.01
N ARG A 217 -6.69 -11.78 -4.37
CA ARG A 217 -7.93 -11.45 -3.66
C ARG A 217 -7.92 -11.88 -2.20
N ARG A 218 -7.12 -12.88 -1.83
CA ARG A 218 -7.03 -13.40 -0.47
C ARG A 218 -5.94 -12.73 0.36
N LEU A 219 -5.10 -11.88 -0.24
CA LEU A 219 -4.11 -11.14 0.53
C LEU A 219 -4.83 -10.23 1.52
N PRO A 220 -4.42 -10.25 2.80
CA PRO A 220 -5.02 -9.37 3.77
C PRO A 220 -4.67 -7.92 3.41
N THR A 221 -5.62 -7.05 3.64
CA THR A 221 -5.48 -5.59 3.51
C THR A 221 -6.07 -4.96 4.78
N TRP A 222 -5.88 -3.65 4.97
CA TRP A 222 -6.51 -2.97 6.10
C TRP A 222 -8.03 -2.91 5.93
N ASP A 223 -8.75 -3.28 6.98
CA ASP A 223 -10.19 -3.03 7.13
C ASP A 223 -10.38 -1.66 7.78
N TYR A 224 -11.39 -0.91 7.32
CA TYR A 224 -11.74 0.39 7.89
C TYR A 224 -13.06 0.30 8.64
N VAL A 225 -13.09 0.85 9.85
CA VAL A 225 -14.31 0.99 10.63
C VAL A 225 -14.58 2.48 10.85
N PHE A 226 -15.82 2.86 10.56
CA PHE A 226 -16.35 4.19 10.77
C PHE A 226 -17.39 4.11 11.87
N THR A 227 -17.24 4.94 12.88
CA THR A 227 -18.15 5.00 14.01
C THR A 227 -19.29 5.97 13.74
N ILE A 228 -20.35 5.86 14.53
CA ILE A 228 -21.50 6.77 14.47
C ILE A 228 -21.15 8.23 14.80
N ASP A 229 -20.04 8.48 15.50
CA ASP A 229 -19.53 9.82 15.83
C ASP A 229 -18.57 10.37 14.77
N GLY A 230 -18.44 9.70 13.62
CA GLY A 230 -17.62 10.15 12.50
C GLY A 230 -16.13 9.87 12.64
N LYS A 231 -15.69 9.17 13.68
CA LYS A 231 -14.30 8.71 13.77
C LYS A 231 -14.07 7.53 12.83
N SER A 232 -12.83 7.39 12.36
CA SER A 232 -12.41 6.21 11.64
C SER A 232 -11.15 5.61 12.27
N PHE A 233 -11.04 4.30 12.16
CA PHE A 233 -9.81 3.57 12.49
C PHE A 233 -9.67 2.37 11.57
N ASN A 234 -8.42 1.94 11.39
CA ASN A 234 -8.08 0.74 10.64
C ASN A 234 -7.61 -0.39 11.56
N GLY A 235 -7.80 -1.62 11.08
CA GLY A 235 -7.35 -2.86 11.70
C GLY A 235 -7.51 -4.03 10.74
N VAL A 236 -7.27 -5.24 11.23
CA VAL A 236 -7.56 -6.48 10.49
C VAL A 236 -8.65 -7.21 11.23
N LEU A 237 -9.75 -7.55 10.56
CA LEU A 237 -10.82 -8.35 11.11
C LEU A 237 -10.24 -9.68 11.60
N SER A 238 -10.38 -9.94 12.90
CA SER A 238 -9.67 -11.04 13.57
C SER A 238 -10.38 -12.39 13.42
N GLU A 239 -11.62 -12.37 12.94
CA GLU A 239 -12.47 -13.54 12.77
C GLU A 239 -12.65 -13.88 11.28
N PRO A 240 -12.92 -15.15 10.94
CA PRO A 240 -13.14 -15.57 9.55
C PRO A 240 -14.52 -15.16 8.99
N ALA A 241 -15.46 -14.81 9.87
CA ALA A 241 -16.84 -14.50 9.51
C ALA A 241 -17.44 -13.44 10.44
N LEU A 242 -18.31 -12.61 9.88
CA LEU A 242 -19.22 -11.75 10.62
C LEU A 242 -20.26 -12.63 11.33
N ARG A 243 -20.43 -12.40 12.63
CA ARG A 243 -21.44 -13.08 13.45
C ARG A 243 -22.33 -12.07 14.13
N PHE A 244 -23.64 -12.25 14.01
CA PHE A 244 -24.63 -11.42 14.67
C PHE A 244 -25.94 -12.19 14.89
N LYS A 245 -26.80 -11.69 15.77
CA LYS A 245 -28.15 -12.21 15.95
C LYS A 245 -29.14 -11.35 15.21
N ASP A 246 -30.05 -11.98 14.46
CA ASP A 246 -31.14 -11.26 13.81
C ASP A 246 -32.27 -10.89 14.81
N ALA A 247 -33.32 -10.24 14.30
CA ALA A 247 -34.49 -9.86 15.10
C ALA A 247 -35.20 -11.06 15.77
N HIS A 248 -35.09 -12.27 15.21
CA HIS A 248 -35.63 -13.50 15.76
C HIS A 248 -34.67 -14.22 16.72
N ARG A 249 -33.50 -13.62 16.99
CA ARG A 249 -32.39 -14.17 17.77
C ARG A 249 -31.72 -15.39 17.14
N CYS A 250 -31.91 -15.62 15.84
CA CYS A 250 -31.16 -16.62 15.11
C CYS A 250 -29.75 -16.10 14.83
N GLU A 251 -28.75 -16.95 15.01
CA GLU A 251 -27.36 -16.60 14.68
C GLU A 251 -27.19 -16.57 13.15
N GLN A 252 -26.68 -15.46 12.65
CA GLN A 252 -26.28 -15.27 11.26
C GLN A 252 -24.74 -15.32 11.20
N VAL A 253 -24.20 -16.09 10.26
CA VAL A 253 -22.76 -16.26 10.06
C VAL A 253 -22.42 -16.03 8.60
N ILE A 254 -21.70 -14.94 8.31
CA ILE A 254 -21.39 -14.53 6.93
C ILE A 254 -19.88 -14.40 6.78
N PRO A 255 -19.22 -15.20 5.90
CA PRO A 255 -17.77 -15.16 5.76
C PRO A 255 -17.27 -13.80 5.27
N TYR A 256 -16.31 -13.18 5.97
CA TYR A 256 -15.78 -11.85 5.59
C TYR A 256 -15.18 -11.83 4.20
N ARG A 257 -14.61 -12.94 3.73
CA ARG A 257 -14.10 -13.10 2.35
C ARG A 257 -15.15 -12.85 1.25
N THR A 258 -16.44 -12.83 1.60
CA THR A 258 -17.54 -12.58 0.67
C THR A 258 -18.09 -11.16 0.76
N ILE A 259 -17.64 -10.37 1.74
CA ILE A 259 -18.15 -9.04 2.09
C ILE A 259 -17.15 -8.00 1.57
N SER A 260 -17.64 -6.95 0.92
CA SER A 260 -16.86 -5.75 0.61
C SER A 260 -17.17 -4.60 1.56
N ALA A 261 -18.41 -4.49 2.05
CA ALA A 261 -18.80 -3.46 2.98
C ALA A 261 -19.99 -3.87 3.86
N LEU A 262 -20.04 -3.30 5.05
CA LEU A 262 -21.16 -3.32 5.99
C LEU A 262 -21.62 -1.89 6.22
N GLU A 263 -22.90 -1.61 6.04
CA GLU A 263 -23.55 -0.37 6.46
C GLU A 263 -24.48 -0.72 7.62
N ILE A 264 -24.27 -0.09 8.77
CA ILE A 264 -25.02 -0.36 10.00
C ILE A 264 -25.89 0.86 10.32
N GLN A 265 -27.18 0.61 10.44
CA GLN A 265 -28.19 1.58 10.81
C GLN A 265 -28.71 1.20 12.20
N THR A 266 -28.55 2.11 13.17
CA THR A 266 -29.00 1.89 14.56
C THR A 266 -30.37 2.52 14.84
N LYS A 267 -30.82 3.47 13.99
CA LYS A 267 -32.08 4.20 14.14
C LYS A 267 -32.76 4.48 12.79
N PRO A 268 -34.11 4.45 12.70
CA PRO A 268 -35.06 4.12 13.78
C PRO A 268 -35.18 2.61 14.05
N TYR A 269 -34.56 1.76 13.23
CA TYR A 269 -34.48 0.31 13.39
C TYR A 269 -33.04 -0.16 13.26
N GLN A 270 -32.72 -1.29 13.91
CA GLN A 270 -31.40 -1.94 13.84
C GLN A 270 -31.33 -2.80 12.58
N ALA A 271 -30.66 -2.30 11.55
CA ALA A 271 -30.44 -3.01 10.30
C ALA A 271 -28.96 -2.99 9.90
N ILE A 272 -28.51 -4.09 9.31
CA ILE A 272 -27.20 -4.20 8.68
C ILE A 272 -27.40 -4.52 7.22
N LYS A 273 -26.85 -3.68 6.34
CA LYS A 273 -26.77 -3.90 4.91
C LYS A 273 -25.38 -4.36 4.56
N ILE A 274 -25.30 -5.54 3.97
CA ILE A 274 -24.07 -6.21 3.58
C ILE A 274 -23.96 -6.10 2.07
N THR A 275 -22.85 -5.53 1.61
CA THR A 275 -22.47 -5.53 0.20
C THR A 275 -21.44 -6.62 0.00
N SER A 276 -21.71 -7.54 -0.92
CA SER A 276 -20.81 -8.62 -1.29
C SER A 276 -19.75 -8.16 -2.29
N ILE A 277 -18.65 -8.90 -2.38
CA ILE A 277 -17.58 -8.64 -3.36
C ILE A 277 -18.07 -8.65 -4.83
N ASP A 278 -19.18 -9.33 -5.12
CA ASP A 278 -19.87 -9.35 -6.41
C ASP A 278 -20.91 -8.22 -6.54
N GLY A 279 -20.85 -7.20 -5.68
CA GLY A 279 -21.73 -6.04 -5.68
C GLY A 279 -23.18 -6.30 -5.26
N ARG A 280 -23.58 -7.54 -4.98
CA ARG A 280 -24.92 -7.83 -4.47
C ARG A 280 -25.09 -7.29 -3.06
N THR A 281 -26.30 -6.88 -2.71
CA THR A 281 -26.60 -6.36 -1.39
C THR A 281 -27.68 -7.19 -0.70
N GLN A 282 -27.50 -7.45 0.58
CA GLN A 282 -28.49 -8.10 1.45
C GLN A 282 -28.66 -7.29 2.73
N THR A 283 -29.88 -7.16 3.22
CA THR A 283 -30.18 -6.43 4.46
C THR A 283 -30.78 -7.37 5.48
N PHE A 284 -30.28 -7.29 6.70
CA PHE A 284 -30.76 -8.07 7.83
C PHE A 284 -31.16 -7.12 8.94
N ASN A 285 -32.28 -7.40 9.61
CA ASN A 285 -32.54 -6.80 10.91
C ASN A 285 -31.62 -7.50 11.92
N TYR A 286 -30.88 -6.73 12.72
CA TYR A 286 -30.02 -7.28 13.76
C TYR A 286 -30.52 -6.87 15.14
N LYS A 287 -30.11 -7.63 16.16
CA LYS A 287 -30.38 -7.33 17.57
C LYS A 287 -29.10 -7.13 18.36
N ASP A 288 -28.08 -7.90 18.04
CA ASP A 288 -26.77 -7.88 18.71
C ASP A 288 -25.71 -8.34 17.72
N GLY A 289 -24.53 -7.73 17.77
CA GLY A 289 -23.44 -7.99 16.85
C GLY A 289 -22.25 -7.08 17.15
N ALA A 290 -21.06 -7.56 16.81
CA ALA A 290 -19.83 -6.81 16.96
C ALA A 290 -18.84 -7.20 15.86
N VAL A 291 -17.94 -6.28 15.53
CA VAL A 291 -16.74 -6.61 14.78
C VAL A 291 -15.55 -6.67 15.72
N ARG A 292 -14.65 -7.62 15.46
CA ARG A 292 -13.41 -7.80 16.22
C ARG A 292 -12.24 -7.49 15.32
N LEU A 293 -11.33 -6.67 15.79
CA LEU A 293 -10.17 -6.19 15.03
C LEU A 293 -8.89 -6.47 15.79
N ASN A 294 -7.88 -6.92 15.05
CA ASN A 294 -6.48 -6.85 15.45
C ASN A 294 -5.91 -5.53 14.92
N ARG A 295 -5.46 -4.66 15.81
CA ARG A 295 -4.79 -3.40 15.48
C ARG A 295 -3.27 -3.53 15.61
N PHE A 296 -2.59 -2.41 15.33
CA PHE A 296 -1.14 -2.33 15.39
C PHE A 296 -0.62 -2.75 16.77
N LYS A 297 0.48 -3.53 16.81
CA LYS A 297 1.08 -4.13 18.02
C LYS A 297 0.21 -5.22 18.69
N GLY A 298 -0.75 -5.79 17.97
CA GLY A 298 -1.54 -6.92 18.45
C GLY A 298 -2.65 -6.54 19.44
N GLU A 299 -2.98 -5.25 19.55
CA GLU A 299 -4.13 -4.80 20.32
C GLU A 299 -5.42 -5.39 19.72
N GLN A 300 -6.22 -6.06 20.55
CA GLN A 300 -7.52 -6.56 20.14
C GLN A 300 -8.60 -5.58 20.55
N GLN A 301 -9.45 -5.20 19.61
CA GLN A 301 -10.60 -4.33 19.87
C GLN A 301 -11.89 -5.02 19.45
N ILE A 302 -12.93 -4.81 20.24
CA ILE A 302 -14.30 -5.28 19.96
C ILE A 302 -15.18 -4.05 19.87
N HIS A 303 -15.86 -3.90 18.74
CA HIS A 303 -16.75 -2.78 18.48
C HIS A 303 -18.15 -3.29 18.25
N SER A 304 -19.08 -2.94 19.15
CA SER A 304 -20.51 -3.23 18.98
C SER A 304 -21.04 -2.52 17.74
N PHE A 305 -21.97 -3.16 17.03
CA PHE A 305 -22.69 -2.54 15.91
C PHE A 305 -23.39 -1.24 16.31
N ASP A 306 -23.77 -1.07 17.57
CA ASP A 306 -24.39 0.17 18.06
C ASP A 306 -23.47 1.39 17.98
N ASN A 307 -22.15 1.17 17.91
CA ASN A 307 -21.14 2.24 17.79
C ASN A 307 -20.57 2.38 16.38
N ILE A 308 -20.97 1.51 15.45
CA ILE A 308 -20.43 1.46 14.09
C ILE A 308 -21.47 1.97 13.12
N HIS A 309 -21.03 2.84 12.20
CA HIS A 309 -21.83 3.25 11.06
C HIS A 309 -21.48 2.41 9.82
N GLN A 310 -20.20 2.13 9.59
CA GLN A 310 -19.75 1.43 8.40
C GLN A 310 -18.49 0.61 8.66
N VAL A 311 -18.37 -0.53 7.99
CA VAL A 311 -17.12 -1.29 7.87
C VAL A 311 -16.82 -1.48 6.40
N ILE A 312 -15.62 -1.14 5.95
CA ILE A 312 -15.12 -1.52 4.64
C ILE A 312 -14.16 -2.69 4.86
N VAL A 313 -14.48 -3.83 4.24
CA VAL A 313 -13.71 -5.07 4.37
C VAL A 313 -12.65 -5.06 3.27
N GLY A 314 -11.40 -4.96 3.70
CA GLY A 314 -10.25 -4.69 2.86
C GLY A 314 -10.26 -3.32 2.16
N VAL A 315 -9.19 -3.03 1.41
CA VAL A 315 -9.06 -1.80 0.63
C VAL A 315 -9.52 -2.01 -0.82
N ALA A 316 -9.89 -0.93 -1.53
CA ALA A 316 -10.30 -0.98 -2.93
C ALA A 316 -9.26 -1.69 -3.81
N ASN A 317 -9.55 -2.93 -4.17
CA ASN A 317 -8.75 -3.77 -5.04
C ASN A 317 -9.38 -3.79 -6.43
N ARG A 318 -8.60 -3.99 -7.49
CA ARG A 318 -9.10 -4.18 -8.85
C ARG A 318 -8.78 -5.60 -9.31
N PHE A 319 -9.81 -6.34 -9.72
CA PHE A 319 -9.65 -7.66 -10.35
C PHE A 319 -10.44 -7.71 -11.66
N ARG A 320 -10.15 -8.67 -12.53
CA ARG A 320 -10.82 -8.80 -13.83
C ARG A 320 -12.22 -9.37 -13.73
#